data_AF-A0A355XS54-F1
#
_entry.id   AF-A0A355XS54-F1
#
_cell.length_a   1.000
_cell.length_b   1.000
_cell.length_c   1.000
_cell.angle_alpha   90.00
_cell.angle_beta   90.00
_cell.angle_gamma   90.00
#
_symmetry.space_group_name_H-M   'P 1'
#
loop_
_entity.id
_entity.type
_entity.pdbx_description
1 polymer ?
#
loop_
_entity_poly.entity_id
_entity_poly.type
_entity_poly.pdbx_seq_one_letter_code
_entity_poly.pdbx_strand_id
1 'polypeptide(L)'
;MGLQFFQKHLAQKTFLLFGLIILLGCDYRNPKEVQKAYITLQGEDKVAVVDINAGETMFTVDVDYTNTGDMPHYIVIDETHNYW
;
A
#
# COMPACT_ATOMS: atom_id res chain seq x y z
N MET A 1 -38.08 -40.34 -9.80
CA MET A 1 -37.38 -39.30 -10.61
C MET A 1 -37.21 -37.95 -9.89
N GLY A 2 -37.86 -37.68 -8.75
CA GLY A 2 -37.75 -36.39 -8.03
C GLY A 2 -36.50 -36.20 -7.14
N LEU A 3 -35.92 -37.29 -6.61
CA LEU A 3 -34.82 -37.21 -5.63
C LEU A 3 -33.50 -36.71 -6.24
N GLN A 4 -33.20 -37.11 -7.48
CA GLN A 4 -31.99 -36.66 -8.19
C GLN A 4 -32.07 -35.20 -8.65
N PHE A 5 -33.27 -34.69 -8.92
CA PHE A 5 -33.48 -33.30 -9.32
C PHE A 5 -33.24 -32.34 -8.13
N PHE A 6 -33.72 -32.71 -6.95
CA PHE A 6 -33.56 -31.92 -5.73
C PHE A 6 -32.10 -31.85 -5.25
N GLN A 7 -31.36 -32.97 -5.37
CA GLN A 7 -29.93 -33.06 -5.05
C GLN A 7 -29.06 -32.16 -5.94
N LYS A 8 -29.38 -32.05 -7.24
CA LYS A 8 -28.67 -31.16 -8.18
C LYS A 8 -28.87 -29.69 -7.84
N HIS A 9 -30.09 -29.29 -7.50
CA HIS A 9 -30.38 -27.92 -7.06
C HIS A 9 -29.74 -27.58 -5.72
N LEU A 10 -29.66 -28.54 -4.80
CA LEU A 10 -28.96 -28.37 -3.53
C LEU A 10 -27.44 -28.21 -3.76
N ALA A 11 -26.84 -29.07 -4.57
CA ALA A 11 -25.42 -28.99 -4.93
C ALA A 11 -25.07 -27.68 -5.65
N GLN A 12 -25.93 -27.21 -6.56
CA GLN A 12 -25.75 -25.93 -7.24
C GLN A 12 -25.78 -24.74 -6.26
N LYS A 13 -26.71 -24.75 -5.30
CA LYS A 13 -26.79 -23.71 -4.26
C LYS A 13 -25.57 -23.74 -3.33
N THR A 14 -25.09 -24.93 -2.96
CA THR A 14 -23.88 -25.09 -2.16
C THR A 14 -22.63 -24.60 -2.90
N PHE A 15 -22.54 -24.87 -4.21
CA PHE A 15 -21.43 -24.39 -5.05
C PHE A 15 -21.43 -22.86 -5.18
N LEU A 16 -22.61 -22.26 -5.38
CA LEU A 16 -22.76 -20.80 -5.42
C LEU A 16 -22.40 -20.15 -4.07
N LEU A 17 -22.81 -20.77 -2.95
CA LEU A 17 -22.50 -20.28 -1.61
C LEU A 17 -20.99 -20.36 -1.32
N PHE A 18 -20.33 -21.44 -1.75
CA PHE A 18 -18.88 -21.61 -1.57
C PHE A 18 -18.09 -20.58 -2.40
N GLY A 19 -18.52 -20.30 -3.63
CA GLY A 19 -17.95 -19.22 -4.45
C GLY A 19 -18.09 -17.84 -3.80
N LEU A 20 -19.25 -17.56 -3.19
CA LEU A 20 -19.50 -16.30 -2.46
C LEU A 20 -18.55 -16.14 -1.25
N ILE A 21 -18.31 -17.20 -0.49
CA ILE A 21 -17.42 -17.17 0.69
C ILE A 21 -15.97 -16.86 0.27
N ILE A 22 -15.50 -17.40 -0.86
CA ILE A 22 -14.15 -17.13 -1.38
C ILE A 22 -14.00 -15.66 -1.80
N LEU A 23 -15.04 -15.06 -2.40
CA LEU A 23 -15.03 -13.64 -2.79
C LEU A 23 -15.05 -12.69 -1.58
N LEU A 24 -15.67 -13.10 -0.46
CA LEU A 24 -15.68 -12.33 0.79
C LEU A 24 -14.38 -12.50 1.60
N GLY A 25 -13.55 -13.48 1.27
CA GLY A 25 -12.26 -13.76 1.93
C GLY A 25 -11.11 -12.86 1.48
N CYS A 26 -11.38 -11.66 0.95
CA CYS A 26 -10.35 -10.70 0.61
C CYS A 26 -9.60 -10.32 1.90
N ASP A 27 -8.40 -10.87 2.06
CA ASP A 27 -7.54 -10.65 3.21
C ASP A 27 -7.03 -9.21 3.15
N TYR A 28 -7.78 -8.29 3.77
CA TYR A 28 -7.31 -6.96 4.13
C TYR A 28 -6.27 -7.14 5.25
N ARG A 29 -5.16 -7.81 4.96
CA ARG A 29 -3.96 -7.68 5.79
C ARG A 29 -3.65 -6.21 5.74
N ASN A 30 -3.93 -5.52 6.84
CA ASN A 30 -3.54 -4.15 7.05
C ASN A 30 -2.08 -4.04 6.56
N PRO A 31 -1.80 -3.32 5.46
CA PRO A 31 -0.45 -3.28 4.93
C PRO A 31 0.42 -2.84 6.10
N LYS A 32 1.40 -3.69 6.43
CA LYS A 32 2.26 -3.51 7.61
C LYS A 32 2.67 -2.04 7.65
N GLU A 33 2.28 -1.31 8.69
CA GLU A 33 2.56 0.12 8.77
C GLU A 33 4.08 0.30 8.63
N VAL A 34 4.48 0.88 7.50
CA VAL A 34 5.89 1.09 7.18
C VAL A 34 6.33 2.34 7.93
N GLN A 35 7.28 2.19 8.83
CA GLN A 35 7.92 3.32 9.49
C GLN A 35 8.90 3.96 8.50
N LYS A 36 8.61 5.20 8.10
CA LYS A 36 9.36 5.91 7.07
C LYS A 36 10.30 6.93 7.68
N ALA A 37 11.51 7.02 7.13
CA ALA A 37 12.39 8.17 7.28
C ALA A 37 12.48 8.93 5.97
N TYR A 38 12.53 10.26 6.06
CA TYR A 38 12.73 11.15 4.92
C TYR A 38 14.12 11.76 5.04
N ILE A 39 14.94 11.63 3.99
CA ILE A 39 16.36 12.00 4.03
C ILE A 39 16.69 12.85 2.81
N THR A 40 17.22 14.05 3.03
CA THR A 40 17.75 14.90 1.95
C THR A 40 19.04 14.29 1.41
N LEU A 41 19.13 14.09 0.09
CA LEU A 41 20.30 13.51 -0.54
C LEU A 41 21.34 14.60 -0.85
N GLN A 42 22.50 14.53 -0.21
CA GLN A 42 23.56 15.50 -0.46
C GLN A 42 24.03 15.43 -1.92
N GLY A 43 24.11 16.57 -2.60
CA GLY A 43 24.54 16.62 -4.00
C GLY A 43 23.41 16.39 -5.01
N GLU A 44 22.20 16.08 -4.54
CA GLU A 44 21.02 15.84 -5.38
C GLU A 44 19.84 16.70 -4.91
N ASP A 45 19.02 17.16 -5.85
CA ASP A 45 17.78 17.87 -5.53
C ASP A 45 16.63 16.89 -5.24
N LYS A 46 16.87 16.01 -4.27
CA LYS A 46 15.99 14.87 -3.96
C LYS A 46 15.90 14.55 -2.48
N VAL A 47 14.74 14.01 -2.11
CA VAL A 47 14.50 13.38 -0.81
C VAL A 47 14.28 11.88 -1.00
N ALA A 48 15.04 11.06 -0.29
CA ALA A 48 14.81 9.62 -0.21
C ALA A 48 13.78 9.30 0.87
N VAL A 49 12.83 8.43 0.54
CA VAL A 49 11.89 7.82 1.49
C VAL A 49 12.36 6.40 1.79
N VAL A 50 12.71 6.13 3.05
CA VAL A 50 13.36 4.89 3.49
C VAL A 50 12.45 4.14 4.45
N ASP A 51 12.29 2.83 4.26
CA ASP A 51 11.71 1.96 5.29
C ASP A 51 12.77 1.72 6.36
N ILE A 52 12.54 2.25 7.56
CA ILE A 52 13.50 2.18 8.68
C ILE A 52 13.70 0.73 9.12
N ASN A 53 12.67 -0.12 8.99
CA ASN A 53 12.75 -1.51 9.45
C ASN A 53 13.54 -2.39 8.47
N ALA A 54 13.41 -2.11 7.16
CA ALA A 54 14.13 -2.84 6.12
C ALA A 54 15.53 -2.25 5.84
N GLY A 55 15.73 -0.96 6.14
CA GLY A 55 16.95 -0.24 5.76
C GLY A 55 17.04 0.01 4.25
N GLU A 56 15.92 -0.01 3.55
CA GLU A 56 15.86 0.09 2.09
C GLU A 56 15.16 1.38 1.65
N THR A 57 15.70 2.02 0.62
CA THR A 57 15.05 3.14 -0.06
C THR A 57 13.83 2.63 -0.80
N MET A 58 12.65 3.12 -0.41
CA MET A 58 11.39 2.80 -1.05
C MET A 58 11.26 3.53 -2.39
N PHE A 59 11.54 4.84 -2.38
CA PHE A 59 11.52 5.72 -3.55
C PHE A 59 12.20 7.06 -3.25
N THR A 60 12.46 7.85 -4.29
CA THR A 60 12.97 9.22 -4.19
C THR A 60 11.92 10.21 -4.70
N VAL A 61 11.91 11.41 -4.14
CA VAL A 61 11.09 12.52 -4.59
C VAL A 61 11.98 13.68 -5.01
N ASP A 62 11.79 14.19 -6.22
CA ASP A 62 12.47 15.38 -6.72
C ASP A 62 11.87 16.64 -6.06
N VAL A 63 12.73 17.59 -5.66
CA VAL A 63 12.33 18.81 -4.92
C VAL A 63 12.38 20.08 -5.79
N ASP A 64 12.71 19.95 -7.09
CA ASP A 64 12.93 21.09 -7.99
C ASP A 64 11.66 21.94 -8.22
N TYR A 65 11.53 23.04 -7.47
CA TYR A 65 10.55 24.10 -7.74
C TYR A 65 11.15 25.25 -8.55
N THR A 66 12.48 25.44 -8.48
CA THR A 66 13.28 26.37 -9.30
C THR A 66 14.75 26.03 -9.08
N ASN A 67 15.43 25.61 -10.15
CA ASN A 67 16.86 25.28 -10.20
C ASN A 67 17.75 26.47 -9.77
N THR A 68 17.92 26.64 -8.46
CA THR A 68 18.68 27.73 -7.83
C THR A 68 20.10 27.30 -7.47
N GLY A 69 20.45 26.04 -7.73
CA GLY A 69 21.72 25.45 -7.27
C GLY A 69 21.79 25.24 -5.75
N ASP A 70 20.70 25.51 -5.02
CA ASP A 70 20.53 25.14 -3.62
C ASP A 70 19.91 23.74 -3.55
N MET A 71 20.36 22.94 -2.60
CA MET A 71 19.91 21.56 -2.40
C MET A 71 19.08 21.49 -1.12
N PRO A 72 18.15 20.53 -1.00
CA PRO A 72 17.37 20.40 0.22
C PRO A 72 18.29 20.01 1.39
N HIS A 73 18.12 20.69 2.54
CA HIS A 73 18.88 20.43 3.77
C HIS A 73 17.99 20.12 4.99
N TYR A 74 16.72 20.52 4.94
CA TYR A 74 15.77 20.37 6.03
C TYR A 74 14.45 19.84 5.49
N ILE A 75 13.79 19.00 6.29
CA ILE A 75 12.47 18.44 6.01
C ILE A 75 11.60 18.73 7.22
N VAL A 76 10.40 19.25 6.99
CA VAL A 76 9.40 19.51 8.03
C VAL A 76 8.17 18.68 7.67
N ILE A 77 7.70 17.85 8.60
CA ILE A 77 6.51 17.02 8.40
C ILE A 77 5.39 17.61 9.26
N ASP A 78 4.26 17.92 8.63
CA ASP A 78 3.04 18.28 9.35
C ASP A 78 2.24 17.02 9.65
N GLU A 79 2.39 16.51 10.87
CA GLU A 79 1.65 15.33 11.35
C GLU A 79 0.14 15.54 11.36
N THR A 80 -0.34 16.78 11.43
CA THR A 80 -1.77 17.10 11.51
C THR A 80 -2.47 16.86 10.18
N HIS A 81 -1.79 17.20 9.08
CA HIS A 81 -2.36 17.14 7.73
C HIS A 81 -1.73 16.03 6.87
N ASN A 82 -0.73 15.29 7.40
CA ASN A 82 0.02 14.26 6.69
C ASN A 82 0.65 14.74 5.37
N TYR A 83 1.05 16.00 5.33
CA TYR A 83 1.81 16.58 4.24
C TYR A 83 3.25 16.86 4.69
N TRP A 84 4.15 16.86 3.72
CA TRP A 84 5.56 17.21 3.83
C TRP A 84 5.86 18.31 2.81
#